data_AF-A0A8T3Y816-F1
#
_entry.id   AF-A0A8T3Y816-F1
#
_cell.length_a   1.000
_cell.length_b   1.000
_cell.length_c   1.000
_cell.angle_alpha   90.00
_cell.angle_beta   90.00
_cell.angle_gamma   90.00
#
_symmetry.space_group_name_H-M   'P 1'
#
loop_
_entity.id
_entity.type
_entity.pdbx_description
1 polymer ?
#
loop_
_entity_poly.entity_id
_entity_poly.type
_entity_poly.pdbx_seq_one_letter_code
_entity_poly.pdbx_strand_id
1 'polypeptide(L)' 'MFGRQKEEPADHRIKQAMLSAANRALEYKKMNPKATDHDVLDYVMRTTNDILQEID' A
#
# COMPACT_ATOMS: atom_id res chain seq x y z
N MET A 1 -18.64 27.31 -7.87
CA MET A 1 -18.63 26.41 -6.69
C MET A 1 -17.99 25.10 -7.10
N PHE A 2 -16.80 24.78 -6.59
CA PHE A 2 -16.18 23.48 -6.80
C PHE A 2 -16.97 22.45 -6.00
N GLY A 3 -17.76 21.63 -6.68
CA GLY A 3 -18.46 20.51 -6.06
C GLY A 3 -17.42 19.57 -5.47
N ARG A 4 -17.43 19.39 -4.14
CA ARG A 4 -16.69 18.31 -3.50
C ARG A 4 -17.25 17.01 -4.07
N GLN A 5 -16.52 16.36 -4.97
CA GLN A 5 -16.81 14.98 -5.34
C GLN A 5 -16.81 14.20 -4.02
N LYS A 6 -17.95 13.61 -3.65
CA LYS A 6 -18.02 12.72 -2.50
C LYS A 6 -17.16 11.52 -2.88
N GLU A 7 -15.98 11.40 -2.27
CA GLU A 7 -15.13 10.23 -2.45
C GLU A 7 -15.97 8.99 -2.12
N GLU A 8 -16.11 8.08 -3.08
CA GLU A 8 -16.83 6.84 -2.84
C GLU A 8 -16.07 6.00 -1.80
N PRO A 9 -16.75 5.22 -0.94
CA PRO A 9 -16.10 4.42 0.11
C PRO A 9 -14.99 3.49 -0.42
N ALA A 10 -15.09 3.07 -1.69
CA ALA A 10 -14.08 2.28 -2.38
C ALA A 10 -12.76 3.05 -2.58
N ASP A 11 -12.82 4.36 -2.86
CA ASP A 11 -11.66 5.20 -3.10
C ASP A 11 -10.83 5.41 -1.82
N HIS A 12 -11.52 5.58 -0.68
CA HIS A 12 -10.82 5.71 0.62
C HIS A 12 -10.07 4.43 1.01
N ARG A 13 -10.68 3.25 0.81
CA ARG A 13 -10.04 1.95 1.10
C ARG A 13 -8.85 1.69 0.18
N ILE A 14 -8.99 2.02 -1.10
CA ILE A 14 -7.89 1.90 -2.06
C ILE A 14 -6.72 2.81 -1.65
N LYS A 15 -6.99 4.06 -1.27
CA LYS A 15 -5.96 4.99 -0.76
C LYS A 15 -5.26 4.44 0.47
N GLN A 16 -6.00 3.90 1.44
CA GLN A 16 -5.42 3.29 2.64
C GLN A 16 -4.55 2.07 2.28
N ALA A 17 -5.01 1.20 1.38
CA ALA A 17 -4.25 0.03 0.94
C ALA A 17 -2.96 0.43 0.24
N MET A 18 -3.00 1.46 -0.60
CA MET A 18 -1.81 2.01 -1.26
C MET A 18 -0.80 2.57 -0.25
N LEU A 19 -1.26 3.31 0.76
CA LEU A 19 -0.38 3.86 1.81
C LEU A 19 0.24 2.76 2.66
N SER A 20 -0.54 1.75 3.06
CA SER A 20 -0.02 0.59 3.81
C SER A 20 1.01 -0.20 3.01
N ALA A 21 0.76 -0.43 1.71
CA ALA A 21 1.70 -1.07 0.81
C ALA A 21 3.01 -0.27 0.67
N ALA A 22 2.92 1.06 0.51
CA ALA A 22 4.08 1.93 0.44
C ALA A 22 4.90 1.90 1.74
N ASN A 23 4.26 1.91 2.91
CA ASN A 23 4.96 1.83 4.19
C ASN A 23 5.73 0.50 4.32
N ARG A 24 5.09 -0.62 3.99
CA ARG A 24 5.74 -1.95 4.02
C ARG A 24 6.92 -2.04 3.04
N ALA A 25 6.81 -1.44 1.86
CA ALA A 25 7.92 -1.37 0.91
C ALA A 25 9.14 -0.63 1.50
N LEU A 26 8.89 0.51 2.16
CA LEU A 26 9.94 1.30 2.81
C LEU A 26 10.60 0.55 3.96
N GLU A 27 9.81 -0.10 4.82
CA GLU A 27 10.30 -0.93 5.93
C GLU A 27 11.15 -2.09 5.42
N TYR A 28 10.69 -2.79 4.38
CA TYR A 28 11.43 -3.88 3.77
C TYR A 28 12.77 -3.41 3.20
N LYS A 29 12.80 -2.30 2.46
CA LYS A 29 14.05 -1.73 1.92
C LYS A 29 14.99 -1.25 3.04
N LYS A 30 14.46 -0.72 4.13
CA LYS A 30 15.25 -0.31 5.31
C LYS A 30 15.93 -1.50 5.98
N MET A 31 15.23 -2.62 6.12
CA MET A 31 15.79 -3.86 6.66
C MET A 31 16.70 -4.60 5.67
N ASN A 32 16.47 -4.42 4.37
CA ASN A 32 17.21 -5.05 3.28
C ASN A 32 17.76 -4.01 2.30
N PRO A 33 18.80 -3.22 2.66
CA PRO A 33 19.26 -2.10 1.83
C PRO A 33 19.74 -2.48 0.43
N LYS A 34 20.14 -3.75 0.25
CA LYS A 34 20.60 -4.32 -1.02
C LYS A 34 19.48 -4.95 -1.86
N ALA A 35 18.26 -5.04 -1.34
CA ALA A 35 17.13 -5.57 -2.08
C ALA A 35 16.93 -4.77 -3.37
N THR A 36 16.69 -5.46 -4.48
CA THR A 36 16.35 -4.82 -5.74
C THR A 36 14.91 -4.33 -5.70
N ASP A 37 14.54 -3.46 -6.65
CA ASP A 37 13.16 -2.99 -6.74
C ASP A 37 12.19 -4.15 -7.05
N HIS A 38 12.67 -5.19 -7.74
CA HIS A 38 11.91 -6.42 -7.98
C HIS A 38 11.65 -7.18 -6.68
N ASP A 39 12.66 -7.32 -5.80
CA ASP A 39 12.49 -7.98 -4.49
C ASP A 39 11.48 -7.22 -3.60
N VAL A 40 11.50 -5.89 -3.66
CA VAL A 40 10.56 -5.03 -2.91
C VAL A 40 9.14 -5.22 -3.44
N LEU A 41 8.96 -5.23 -4.77
CA LEU A 41 7.65 -5.46 -5.40
C LEU A 41 7.10 -6.84 -5.07
N ASP A 42 7.93 -7.88 -5.18
CA ASP A 42 7.56 -9.26 -4.84
C ASP A 42 7.11 -9.37 -3.37
N TYR A 43 7.82 -8.71 -2.46
CA TYR A 43 7.45 -8.65 -1.05
C TYR A 43 6.08 -7.99 -0.84
N VAL A 44 5.84 -6.83 -1.47
CA VAL A 44 4.56 -6.12 -1.36
C VAL A 44 3.41 -6.96 -1.93
N MET A 45 3.61 -7.61 -3.08
CA MET A 45 2.58 -8.47 -3.69
C MET A 45 2.23 -9.65 -2.78
N ARG A 46 3.22 -10.29 -2.17
CA ARG A 46 2.98 -11.42 -1.23
C ARG A 46 2.23 -11.00 0.03
N THR A 47 2.44 -9.78 0.50
CA THR A 47 1.79 -9.25 1.72
C THR A 47 0.50 -8.47 1.44
N THR A 48 0.08 -8.37 0.17
CA THR A 48 -1.10 -7.59 -0.22
C THR A 48 -2.39 -8.09 0.43
N ASN A 49 -2.56 -9.41 0.57
CA ASN A 49 -3.73 -9.96 1.27
C ASN A 49 -3.76 -9.51 2.74
N ASP A 50 -2.61 -9.43 3.41
CA ASP A 50 -2.53 -8.97 4.79
C ASP A 50 -2.82 -7.46 4.89
N ILE A 51 -2.37 -6.64 3.91
CA ILE A 51 -2.74 -5.22 3.83
C ILE A 51 -4.26 -5.08 3.76
N LEU A 52 -4.92 -5.88 2.92
CA LEU A 52 -6.36 -5.78 2.71
C LEU A 52 -7.15 -6.21 3.96
N GLN A 53 -6.68 -7.22 4.70
CA GLN A 53 -7.29 -7.66 5.95
C GLN A 53 -7.15 -6.66 7.10
N GLU A 54 -6.05 -5.88 7.15
CA GLU A 54 -5.86 -4.84 8.16
C GLU A 54 -6.78 -3.61 7.96
N ILE A 55 -7.36 -3.46 6.77
CA ILE A 55 -8.18 -2.32 6.38
C ILE A 55 -9.68 -2.66 6.43
N ASP A 56 -10.03 -3.95 6.56
CA ASP A 56 -11.40 -4.43 6.82
C ASP A 56 -11.79 -4.30 8.31
#